data_AF-A0A2X0PIB3-F1
#
_entry.id   AF-A0A2X0PIB3-F1
#
_cell.length_a   1.000
_cell.length_b   1.000
_cell.length_c   1.000
_cell.angle_alpha   90.00
_cell.angle_beta   90.00
_cell.angle_gamma   90.00
#
_symmetry.space_group_name_H-M   'P 1'
#
loop_
_entity.id
_entity.type
_entity.pdbx_description
1 polymer ?
#
loop_
_entity_poly.entity_id
_entity_poly.type
_entity_poly.pdbx_seq_one_letter_code
_entity_poly.pdbx_strand_id
1 'polypeptide(L)'
;MKSGMIWLVAVIFVLAILSLLLGLVPRLAELIWVYLAFLLFMTYLGKLLSLPKWLENLSIYNYIPKLPVEKMNLPTVLFILILSVFLVLLGFGAYRRRDLITG
;
A
#
# COMPACT_ATOMS: atom_id res chain seq x y z
N MET A 1 22.02 -6.42 6.55
CA MET A 1 20.85 -7.21 6.06
C MET A 1 19.50 -6.76 6.63
N LYS A 2 19.41 -6.04 7.77
CA LYS A 2 18.12 -5.64 8.39
C LYS A 2 17.35 -4.51 7.66
N SER A 3 18.00 -3.69 6.82
CA SER A 3 17.33 -2.54 6.15
C SER A 3 16.36 -2.91 5.02
N GLY A 4 16.57 -4.03 4.32
CA GLY A 4 15.75 -4.39 3.16
C GLY A 4 14.32 -4.78 3.52
N MET A 5 14.11 -5.34 4.71
CA MET A 5 12.81 -5.89 5.14
C MET A 5 11.72 -4.83 5.25
N ILE A 6 12.08 -3.58 5.50
CA ILE A 6 11.11 -2.50 5.63
C ILE A 6 10.44 -2.18 4.29
N TRP A 7 11.16 -2.33 3.18
CA TRP A 7 10.59 -2.16 1.84
C TRP A 7 9.56 -3.24 1.51
N LEU A 8 9.72 -4.45 2.05
CA LEU A 8 8.73 -5.51 1.89
C LEU A 8 7.37 -5.13 2.49
N VAL A 9 7.36 -4.36 3.59
CA VAL A 9 6.11 -3.89 4.21
C VAL A 9 5.32 -2.99 3.26
N ALA A 10 6.01 -2.12 2.51
CA ALA A 10 5.40 -1.31 1.46
C ALA A 10 4.76 -2.17 0.37
N VAL A 11 5.51 -3.18 -0.09
CA VAL A 11 5.07 -4.09 -1.15
C VAL A 11 3.85 -4.89 -0.71
N ILE A 12 3.87 -5.44 0.51
CA ILE A 12 2.75 -6.16 1.11
C ILE A 12 1.50 -5.28 1.15
N PHE A 13 1.65 -4.00 1.52
CA PHE A 13 0.52 -3.08 1.57
C PHE A 13 -0.08 -2.79 0.18
N VAL A 14 0.76 -2.57 -0.84
CA VAL A 14 0.29 -2.40 -2.22
C VAL A 14 -0.44 -3.65 -2.72
N LEU A 15 0.11 -4.84 -2.45
CA LEU A 15 -0.54 -6.11 -2.79
C LEU A 15 -1.86 -6.33 -2.04
N ALA A 16 -1.96 -5.85 -0.81
CA ALA A 16 -3.19 -5.91 -0.03
C ALA A 16 -4.29 -5.03 -0.63
N ILE A 17 -3.95 -3.82 -1.10
CA ILE A 17 -4.88 -2.96 -1.86
C ILE A 17 -5.31 -3.66 -3.15
N LEU A 18 -4.36 -4.24 -3.90
CA LEU A 18 -4.67 -4.97 -5.13
C LEU A 18 -5.62 -6.15 -4.87
N SER A 19 -5.37 -6.93 -3.81
CA SER A 19 -6.25 -8.03 -3.38
C SER A 19 -7.67 -7.53 -3.08
N LEU A 20 -7.80 -6.40 -2.39
CA LEU A 20 -9.10 -5.79 -2.14
C LEU A 20 -9.81 -5.35 -3.43
N LEU A 21 -9.08 -4.69 -4.35
CA LEU A 21 -9.63 -4.25 -5.63
C LEU A 21 -10.09 -5.44 -6.47
N LEU A 22 -9.29 -6.51 -6.55
CA LEU A 22 -9.66 -7.74 -7.24
C LEU A 22 -10.90 -8.40 -6.63
N GLY A 23 -10.98 -8.42 -5.29
CA GLY A 23 -12.12 -8.99 -4.58
C GLY A 23 -13.42 -8.18 -4.73
N LEU A 24 -13.36 -6.85 -4.68
CA LEU A 24 -14.54 -5.99 -4.80
C LEU A 24 -14.94 -5.77 -6.26
N VAL A 25 -14.03 -5.16 -7.05
CA VAL A 25 -14.29 -4.74 -8.44
C VAL A 25 -13.00 -4.95 -9.26
N PRO A 26 -12.79 -6.14 -9.87
CA PRO A 26 -11.56 -6.49 -10.55
C PRO A 26 -11.28 -5.60 -11.77
N ARG A 27 -12.31 -4.96 -12.35
CA ARG A 27 -12.15 -3.94 -13.39
C ARG A 27 -11.35 -2.71 -12.92
N LEU A 28 -11.35 -2.43 -11.62
CA LEU A 28 -10.58 -1.34 -11.03
C LEU A 28 -9.17 -1.77 -10.57
N ALA A 29 -8.82 -3.06 -10.70
CA ALA A 29 -7.50 -3.55 -10.28
C ALA A 29 -6.36 -2.88 -11.07
N GLU A 30 -6.61 -2.47 -12.32
CA GLU A 30 -5.64 -1.72 -13.13
C GLU A 30 -5.27 -0.35 -12.52
N LEU A 31 -6.13 0.23 -11.67
CA LEU A 31 -5.80 1.48 -10.95
C LEU A 31 -4.61 1.34 -10.00
N ILE A 32 -4.21 0.11 -9.66
CA ILE A 32 -2.99 -0.10 -8.87
C ILE A 32 -1.75 0.47 -9.58
N TRP A 33 -1.72 0.46 -10.91
CA TRP A 33 -0.63 1.04 -11.69
C TRP A 33 -0.58 2.55 -11.56
N VAL A 34 -1.74 3.21 -11.50
CA VAL A 34 -1.82 4.64 -11.24
C VAL A 34 -1.28 4.95 -9.84
N TYR A 35 -1.62 4.15 -8.85
CA TYR A 35 -1.08 4.30 -7.50
C TYR A 35 0.44 4.07 -7.43
N LEU A 36 0.96 3.06 -8.13
CA LEU A 36 2.41 2.84 -8.24
C LEU A 36 3.13 4.01 -8.93
N ALA A 37 2.60 4.51 -10.04
CA ALA A 37 3.13 5.68 -10.73
C ALA A 37 3.12 6.92 -9.82
N PHE A 38 2.05 7.11 -9.06
CA PHE A 38 1.93 8.15 -8.05
C PHE A 38 3.00 8.02 -6.95
N LEU A 39 3.24 6.82 -6.42
CA LEU A 39 4.28 6.59 -5.41
C LEU A 39 5.69 6.91 -5.95
N LEU A 40 5.97 6.54 -7.20
CA LEU A 40 7.23 6.89 -7.87
C LEU A 40 7.33 8.40 -8.03
N PHE A 41 6.30 9.04 -8.58
CA PHE A 41 6.25 10.49 -8.77
C PHE A 41 6.48 11.23 -7.44
N MET A 42 5.80 10.84 -6.37
CA MET A 42 5.96 11.47 -5.05
C MET A 42 7.38 11.30 -4.49
N THR A 43 7.99 10.15 -4.73
CA THR A 43 9.34 9.85 -4.24
C THR A 43 10.39 10.75 -4.89
N TYR A 44 10.29 10.99 -6.20
CA TYR A 44 11.25 11.78 -6.94
C TYR A 44 10.90 13.27 -6.99
N LEU A 45 9.64 13.61 -7.28
CA LEU A 45 9.20 14.97 -7.59
C LEU A 45 8.40 15.63 -6.46
N GLY A 46 7.84 14.85 -5.52
CA GLY A 46 6.92 15.36 -4.51
C GLY A 46 7.51 16.48 -3.64
N LYS A 47 8.74 16.28 -3.14
CA LYS A 47 9.47 17.29 -2.35
C LYS A 47 9.96 18.46 -3.19
N LEU A 48 10.34 18.22 -4.45
CA LEU A 48 10.82 19.26 -5.38
C LEU A 48 9.71 20.26 -5.69
N LEU A 49 8.48 19.76 -5.87
CA LEU A 49 7.31 20.56 -6.22
C LEU A 49 6.58 21.13 -5.00
N SER A 50 7.07 20.87 -3.77
CA SER A 50 6.44 21.34 -2.52
C SER A 50 4.93 21.06 -2.46
N LEU A 51 4.54 19.84 -2.81
CA LEU A 51 3.14 19.46 -2.94
C LEU A 51 2.39 19.54 -1.60
N PRO A 52 1.05 19.74 -1.62
CA PRO A 52 0.29 19.86 -0.39
C PRO A 52 0.29 18.55 0.40
N LYS A 53 0.33 18.68 1.73
CA LYS A 53 0.51 17.57 2.70
C LYS A 53 -0.47 16.40 2.52
N TRP A 54 -1.68 16.67 2.01
CA TRP A 54 -2.65 15.60 1.79
C TRP A 54 -2.20 14.61 0.71
N LEU A 55 -1.46 15.05 -0.31
CA LEU A 55 -0.86 14.14 -1.30
C LEU A 55 0.29 13.34 -0.69
N GLU A 56 1.12 13.97 0.14
CA GLU A 56 2.22 13.27 0.83
C GLU A 56 1.68 12.16 1.75
N ASN A 57 0.56 12.42 2.43
CA ASN A 57 -0.12 11.44 3.28
C ASN A 57 -0.78 10.29 2.52
N LEU A 58 -1.02 10.41 1.20
CA LEU A 58 -1.47 9.28 0.38
C LEU A 58 -0.32 8.32 0.05
N SER A 59 0.92 8.77 0.14
CA SER A 59 2.07 7.92 -0.16
C SER A 59 2.39 7.02 1.04
N ILE A 60 2.31 5.70 0.83
CA ILE A 60 2.74 4.73 1.86
C ILE A 60 4.21 4.94 2.26
N TYR A 61 5.05 5.43 1.34
CA TYR A 61 6.46 5.72 1.61
C TYR A 61 6.68 6.86 2.60
N ASN A 62 5.69 7.72 2.83
CA ASN A 62 5.78 8.75 3.87
C ASN A 62 5.74 8.16 5.28
N TYR A 63 5.12 6.99 5.45
CA TYR A 63 5.02 6.30 6.75
C TYR A 63 6.14 5.29 6.97
N ILE A 64 6.97 5.04 5.97
CA ILE A 64 8.04 4.06 6.06
C ILE A 64 9.32 4.73 6.56
N PRO A 65 9.87 4.30 7.72
CA PRO A 65 11.06 4.92 8.28
C PRO A 65 12.27 4.69 7.39
N LYS A 66 13.02 5.76 7.13
CA LYS A 66 14.20 5.73 6.23
C LYS A 66 15.43 5.26 6.99
N LEU A 67 15.61 3.95 7.09
CA LEU A 67 16.82 3.36 7.69
C LEU A 67 18.06 3.55 6.80
N PRO A 68 19.26 3.73 7.40
CA PRO A 68 19.55 3.82 8.84
C PRO A 68 19.45 5.26 9.41
N VAL A 69 19.03 6.23 8.60
CA VAL A 69 19.01 7.66 8.96
C VAL A 69 18.01 7.93 10.08
N GLU A 70 16.87 7.25 10.06
CA GLU A 70 15.83 7.33 11.08
C GLU A 70 15.86 6.10 11.99
N LYS A 71 15.41 6.24 13.25
CA LYS A 71 15.20 5.08 14.13
C LYS A 71 14.01 4.26 13.63
N MET A 72 14.12 2.93 13.70
CA MET A 72 13.05 2.04 13.28
C MET A 72 11.77 2.29 14.11
N ASN A 73 10.73 2.80 13.46
CA ASN A 73 9.43 3.02 14.10
C ASN A 73 8.57 1.76 14.01
N LEU A 74 8.79 0.84 14.95
CA LEU A 74 8.06 -0.42 15.08
C LEU A 74 6.53 -0.25 15.10
N PRO A 75 5.94 0.70 15.87
CA PRO A 75 4.50 0.96 15.86
C PRO A 75 3.91 1.18 14.46
N THR A 76 4.54 2.03 13.64
CA THR A 76 4.05 2.35 12.29
C THR A 76 4.11 1.12 11.38
N VAL A 77 5.19 0.34 11.47
CA VAL A 77 5.34 -0.89 10.68
C VAL A 77 4.26 -1.92 11.03
N LEU A 78 4.01 -2.15 12.32
CA LEU A 78 2.94 -3.06 12.77
C LEU A 78 1.58 -2.59 12.29
N PHE A 79 1.30 -1.29 12.38
CA PHE A 79 0.03 -0.72 11.92
C PHE A 79 -0.22 -0.99 10.43
N ILE A 80 0.78 -0.76 9.57
CA ILE A 80 0.68 -1.03 8.13
C ILE A 80 0.46 -2.52 7.86
N LEU A 81 1.13 -3.41 8.59
CA LEU A 81 0.95 -4.86 8.44
C LEU A 81 -0.47 -5.31 8.84
N ILE A 82 -0.97 -4.85 9.98
CA ILE A 82 -2.33 -5.16 10.44
C ILE A 82 -3.36 -4.68 9.41
N LEU A 83 -3.19 -3.45 8.91
CA LEU A 83 -4.06 -2.89 7.89
C LEU A 83 -3.99 -3.71 6.58
N SER A 84 -2.80 -4.14 6.18
CA SER A 84 -2.60 -5.01 5.01
C SER A 84 -3.36 -6.34 5.16
N VAL A 85 -3.23 -7.00 6.30
CA VAL A 85 -3.95 -8.25 6.59
C VAL A 85 -5.46 -8.04 6.53
N PHE A 86 -5.95 -6.94 7.11
CA PHE A 86 -7.38 -6.60 7.07
C PHE A 86 -7.89 -6.40 5.63
N LEU A 87 -7.16 -5.66 4.80
CA LEU A 87 -7.50 -5.46 3.39
C LEU A 87 -7.54 -6.78 2.61
N VAL A 88 -6.58 -7.67 2.85
CA VAL A 88 -6.55 -9.01 2.21
C VAL A 88 -7.75 -9.84 2.64
N LEU A 89 -8.11 -9.85 3.92
CA LEU A 89 -9.27 -10.60 4.43
C LEU A 89 -10.58 -10.07 3.84
N LEU A 90 -10.72 -8.75 3.71
CA LEU A 90 -11.86 -8.13 3.03
C LEU A 90 -11.91 -8.48 1.54
N GLY A 91 -10.77 -8.39 0.84
CA GLY A 91 -10.65 -8.78 -0.57
C GLY A 91 -11.03 -10.24 -0.78
N PHE A 92 -10.52 -11.14 0.06
CA PHE A 92 -10.86 -12.56 0.03
C PHE A 92 -12.35 -12.81 0.29
N GLY A 93 -12.94 -12.14 1.28
CA GLY A 93 -14.37 -12.25 1.57
C GLY A 93 -15.25 -11.74 0.43
N ALA A 94 -14.88 -10.63 -0.20
CA ALA A 94 -15.57 -10.08 -1.36
C ALA A 94 -15.45 -10.99 -2.59
N TYR A 95 -14.25 -11.51 -2.84
CA TYR A 95 -13.99 -12.48 -3.91
C TYR A 95 -14.88 -13.72 -3.76
N ARG A 96 -14.93 -14.30 -2.56
CA ARG A 96 -15.79 -15.47 -2.27
C ARG A 96 -17.27 -15.19 -2.52
N ARG A 97 -17.77 -13.98 -2.23
CA ARG A 97 -19.18 -13.62 -2.50
C ARG A 97 -19.48 -13.51 -4.00
N ARG A 98 -18.51 -13.09 -4.82
CA ARG A 98 -18.69 -12.97 -6.28
C ARG A 98 -18.73 -14.34 -6.95
N ASP A 99 -17.86 -15.25 -6.53
CA ASP A 99 -17.81 -16.61 -7.10
C ASP A 99 -19.12 -17.38 -6.86
N LEU A 100 -19.79 -17.15 -5.72
CA LEU A 100 -21.10 -17.76 -5.42
C LEU A 100 -22.25 -17.31 -6.33
N ILE A 101 -22.10 -16.22 -7.08
CA ILE A 101 -23.15 -15.68 -7.96
C ILE A 101 -23.04 -16.28 -9.37
N THR A 102 -21.93 -16.95 -9.70
CA THR A 102 -21.63 -17.46 -11.05
C THR A 102 -21.72 -18.99 -11.17
N GLY A 103 -22.10 -19.70 -10.10
CA GLY A 103 -22.35 -21.15 -10.09
C GLY A 103 -23.83 -21.46 -9.94
#